data_AF-A0A8T1RUW1-F1
#
_entry.id   AF-A0A8T1RUW1-F1
#
_cell.length_a   1.000
_cell.length_b   1.000
_cell.length_c   1.000
_cell.angle_alpha   90.00
_cell.angle_beta   90.00
_cell.angle_gamma   90.00
#
_symmetry.space_group_name_H-M   'P 1'
#
loop_
_entity.id
_entity.type
_entity.pdbx_description
1 polymer ?
#
loop_
_entity_poly.entity_id
_entity_poly.type
_entity_poly.pdbx_seq_one_letter_code
_entity_poly.pdbx_strand_id
1 'polypeptide(L)'
;MFSHSVELRPEMTAGSLWSCAFLLLFSSIGSLWAAEISCRSEDGDPVDWFLLYKLPKYIRKERPRTGLEYMYMDSLTQAWQLSKFLINRTQSALGQTLNQLYEAYKSKARHISLSF
;
A
#
# COMPACT_ATOMS: atom_id res chain seq x y z
N MET A 1 2.54 -48.58 49.34
CA MET A 1 2.61 -48.90 47.90
C MET A 1 1.16 -49.10 47.47
N PHE A 2 0.48 -48.16 46.83
CA PHE A 2 0.75 -47.63 45.50
C PHE A 2 0.21 -46.20 45.37
N SER A 3 1.08 -45.29 44.89
CA SER A 3 0.67 -44.03 44.29
C SER A 3 -0.08 -44.32 42.99
N HIS A 4 -1.20 -43.64 42.74
CA HIS A 4 -1.68 -43.47 41.37
C HIS A 4 -1.88 -41.98 41.14
N SER A 5 -0.92 -41.43 40.40
CA SER A 5 -0.94 -40.10 39.80
C SER A 5 -2.19 -39.96 38.94
N VAL A 6 -3.02 -38.97 39.25
CA VAL A 6 -4.08 -38.53 38.35
C VAL A 6 -3.42 -37.70 37.26
N GLU A 7 -3.27 -38.31 36.09
CA GLU A 7 -2.77 -37.68 34.87
C GLU A 7 -3.82 -36.69 34.34
N LEU A 8 -3.54 -35.40 34.47
CA LEU A 8 -4.31 -34.32 33.85
C LEU A 8 -4.13 -34.41 32.32
N ARG A 9 -5.02 -35.15 31.66
CA ARG A 9 -5.13 -35.16 30.20
C ARG A 9 -5.94 -33.92 29.78
N PRO A 10 -5.34 -32.92 29.09
CA PRO A 10 -6.12 -31.80 28.59
C PRO A 10 -6.98 -32.33 27.44
N GLU A 11 -8.28 -32.50 27.67
CA GLU A 11 -9.24 -32.70 26.60
C GLU A 11 -9.35 -31.38 25.83
N MET A 12 -8.60 -31.29 24.72
CA MET A 12 -8.85 -30.27 23.72
C MET A 12 -10.19 -30.60 23.07
N THR A 13 -11.27 -30.09 23.65
CA THR A 13 -12.62 -30.26 23.12
C THR A 13 -12.65 -29.85 21.65
N ALA A 14 -13.23 -30.68 20.80
CA ALA A 14 -13.31 -30.46 19.35
C ALA A 14 -13.92 -29.09 18.98
N GLY A 15 -14.72 -28.49 19.88
CA GLY A 15 -15.23 -27.12 19.75
C GLY A 15 -14.14 -26.05 19.75
N SER A 16 -13.06 -26.23 20.53
CA SER A 16 -11.92 -25.30 20.56
C SER A 16 -11.16 -25.29 19.23
N LEU A 17 -10.99 -26.45 18.60
CA LEU A 17 -10.33 -26.57 17.30
C LEU A 17 -11.16 -25.92 16.20
N TRP A 18 -12.48 -26.05 16.26
CA TRP A 18 -13.39 -25.42 15.30
C TRP A 18 -13.41 -23.89 15.44
N SER A 19 -13.36 -23.37 16.66
CA SER A 19 -13.22 -21.92 16.91
C SER A 19 -11.90 -21.36 16.38
N CYS A 20 -10.77 -22.06 16.60
CA CYS A 20 -9.49 -21.64 16.04
C CYS A 20 -9.53 -21.64 14.50
N ALA A 21 -10.11 -22.68 13.89
CA ALA A 21 -10.26 -22.73 12.43
C ALA A 21 -11.11 -21.58 11.88
N PHE A 22 -12.22 -21.23 12.54
CA PHE A 22 -13.07 -20.09 12.17
C PHE A 22 -12.35 -18.75 12.30
N LEU A 23 -11.58 -18.54 13.37
CA LEU A 23 -10.79 -17.32 13.57
C LEU A 23 -9.67 -17.17 12.53
N LEU A 24 -9.01 -18.28 12.17
CA LEU A 24 -7.99 -18.30 11.11
C LEU A 24 -8.60 -18.02 9.72
N LEU A 25 -9.78 -18.59 9.42
CA LEU A 25 -10.53 -18.31 8.20
C LEU A 25 -10.97 -16.84 8.12
N PHE A 26 -11.50 -16.26 9.21
CA PHE A 26 -11.95 -14.87 9.22
C PHE A 26 -10.80 -13.87 9.13
N SER A 27 -9.66 -14.18 9.75
CA SER A 27 -8.42 -13.38 9.63
C SER A 27 -7.85 -13.40 8.21
N SER A 28 -8.09 -14.45 7.43
CA SER A 28 -7.63 -14.56 6.03
C SER A 28 -8.48 -13.78 5.01
N ILE A 29 -9.67 -13.32 5.42
CA ILE A 29 -10.60 -12.52 4.58
C ILE A 29 -10.24 -11.02 4.59
N GLY A 30 -9.23 -10.63 5.37
CA GLY A 30 -8.75 -9.24 5.42
C GLY A 30 -8.19 -8.77 4.07
N SER A 31 -8.89 -7.82 3.45
CA SER A 31 -8.46 -6.97 2.31
C SER A 31 -8.86 -7.40 0.89
N LEU A 32 -10.12 -7.82 0.68
CA LEU A 32 -10.68 -8.00 -0.68
C LEU A 32 -11.17 -6.71 -1.36
N TRP A 33 -11.04 -5.55 -0.72
CA TRP A 33 -11.53 -4.26 -1.24
C TRP A 33 -10.44 -3.21 -1.43
N ALA A 34 -9.27 -3.61 -1.93
CA ALA A 34 -8.36 -2.62 -2.50
C ALA A 34 -8.92 -2.20 -3.88
N ALA A 35 -9.11 -0.90 -4.10
CA ALA A 35 -9.40 -0.40 -5.44
C ALA A 35 -8.24 -0.79 -6.37
N GLU A 36 -8.58 -1.24 -7.60
CA GLU A 36 -7.59 -1.63 -8.62
C GLU A 36 -6.59 -0.50 -8.91
N ILE A 37 -7.08 0.75 -8.83
CA ILE A 37 -6.27 1.96 -8.90
C ILE A 37 -6.47 2.74 -7.60
N SER A 38 -5.37 3.00 -6.90
CA SER A 38 -5.35 3.79 -5.66
C SER A 38 -4.19 4.78 -5.67
N CYS A 39 -4.30 5.82 -4.83
CA CYS A 39 -3.19 6.73 -4.59
C CYS A 39 -2.04 5.98 -3.92
N ARG A 40 -0.81 6.25 -4.35
CA ARG A 40 0.41 5.65 -3.81
C ARG A 40 1.25 6.68 -3.10
N SER A 41 1.81 6.30 -1.97
CA SER A 41 2.75 7.12 -1.22
C SER A 41 4.09 7.25 -1.95
N GLU A 42 4.98 8.08 -1.43
CA GLU A 42 6.37 8.14 -1.90
C GLU A 42 7.09 6.79 -1.75
N ASP A 43 6.67 5.95 -0.80
CA ASP A 43 7.25 4.62 -0.57
C ASP A 43 6.49 3.51 -1.33
N GLY A 44 5.40 3.87 -2.03
CA GLY A 44 4.60 2.96 -2.87
C GLY A 44 3.42 2.30 -2.17
N ASP A 45 3.20 2.61 -0.90
CA ASP A 45 2.07 2.09 -0.13
C ASP A 45 0.75 2.72 -0.57
N PRO A 46 -0.38 1.99 -0.51
CA PRO A 46 -1.69 2.58 -0.76
C PRO A 46 -2.03 3.62 0.33
N VAL A 47 -2.49 4.79 -0.09
CA VAL A 47 -2.99 5.86 0.78
C VAL A 47 -4.35 6.34 0.27
N ASP A 48 -5.19 6.87 1.15
CA ASP A 48 -6.51 7.37 0.74
C ASP A 48 -6.38 8.62 -0.14
N TRP A 49 -5.45 9.50 0.22
CA TRP A 49 -5.16 10.73 -0.51
C TRP A 49 -3.71 11.17 -0.30
N PHE A 50 -3.18 11.91 -1.27
CA PHE A 50 -1.99 12.74 -1.09
C PHE A 50 -2.19 14.10 -1.77
N LEU A 51 -1.42 15.08 -1.31
CA LEU A 51 -1.29 16.41 -1.89
C LEU A 51 0.13 16.58 -2.40
N LEU A 52 0.28 17.18 -3.58
CA LEU A 52 1.57 17.65 -4.05
C LEU A 52 1.53 19.13 -4.42
N TYR A 53 2.58 19.85 -4.07
CA TYR A 53 2.81 21.23 -4.47
C TYR A 53 4.16 21.36 -5.17
N LYS A 54 4.13 21.52 -6.51
CA LYS A 54 5.34 21.66 -7.32
C LYS A 54 6.03 22.98 -7.03
N LEU A 55 7.33 22.93 -6.76
CA LEU A 55 8.13 24.11 -6.48
C LEU A 55 8.58 24.78 -7.79
N PRO A 56 8.64 26.13 -7.84
CA PRO A 56 9.12 26.84 -9.01
C PRO A 56 10.62 26.64 -9.19
N LYS A 57 11.08 26.77 -10.45
CA LYS A 57 12.51 26.83 -10.75
C LYS A 57 13.11 28.07 -10.08
N TYR A 58 14.21 27.90 -9.37
CA TYR A 58 14.84 28.99 -8.63
C TYR A 58 16.35 28.92 -8.77
N ILE A 59 16.96 29.94 -9.37
CA ILE A 59 18.40 30.00 -9.60
C ILE A 59 18.98 31.08 -8.67
N ARG A 60 19.16 30.77 -7.39
CA ARG A 60 20.06 31.55 -6.52
C ARG A 60 21.26 30.70 -6.11
N LYS A 61 22.37 31.40 -5.85
CA LYS A 61 23.72 30.83 -5.70
C LYS A 61 23.85 29.72 -4.65
N GLU A 62 23.03 29.74 -3.60
CA GLU A 62 23.21 28.85 -2.45
C GLU A 62 22.40 27.56 -2.52
N ARG A 63 21.22 27.56 -3.16
CA ARG A 63 20.36 26.38 -3.35
C ARG A 63 19.53 26.50 -4.63
N PRO A 64 20.10 26.14 -5.80
CA PRO A 64 19.33 26.12 -7.02
C PRO A 64 18.26 25.02 -6.96
N ARG A 65 17.05 25.34 -7.42
CA ARG A 65 15.96 24.39 -7.66
C ARG A 65 15.72 24.25 -9.15
N THR A 66 15.57 23.02 -9.60
CA THR A 66 15.29 22.67 -11.00
C THR A 66 13.87 23.03 -11.41
N GLY A 67 12.95 23.14 -10.45
CA GLY A 67 11.52 23.27 -10.68
C GLY A 67 10.84 21.93 -10.89
N LEU A 68 11.52 20.82 -10.54
CA LEU A 68 10.97 19.47 -10.53
C LEU A 68 10.77 18.95 -9.10
N GLU A 69 11.29 19.66 -8.11
CA GLU A 69 11.06 19.40 -6.70
C GLU A 69 9.61 19.73 -6.32
N TYR A 70 9.05 19.01 -5.35
CA TYR A 70 7.70 19.28 -4.84
C TYR A 70 7.61 19.00 -3.34
N MET A 71 6.69 19.71 -2.68
CA MET A 71 6.24 19.38 -1.33
C MET A 71 5.17 18.31 -1.42
N TYR A 72 5.16 17.40 -0.45
CA TYR A 72 4.30 16.23 -0.38
C TYR A 72 3.65 16.13 1.01
N MET A 73 2.43 15.61 1.04
CA MET A 73 1.67 15.29 2.25
C MET A 73 0.68 14.17 1.89
N ASP A 74 0.44 13.25 2.81
CA ASP A 74 -0.55 12.18 2.64
C ASP A 74 -1.43 11.99 3.86
N SER A 75 -2.38 11.06 3.73
CA SER A 75 -3.33 10.70 4.79
C SER A 75 -2.68 10.14 6.06
N LEU A 76 -1.45 9.62 5.98
CA LEU A 76 -0.75 8.99 7.11
C LEU A 76 0.09 10.00 7.89
N THR A 77 0.86 10.83 7.17
CA THR A 77 1.80 11.80 7.74
C THR A 77 1.14 13.12 8.08
N GLN A 78 0.17 13.56 7.28
CA GLN A 78 -0.59 14.81 7.46
C GLN A 78 0.27 16.07 7.66
N ALA A 79 1.53 16.03 7.20
CA ALA A 79 2.49 17.12 7.33
C ALA A 79 3.22 17.37 6.01
N TRP A 80 3.52 18.64 5.73
CA TRP A 80 4.28 19.01 4.54
C TRP A 80 5.74 18.60 4.69
N GLN A 81 6.20 17.77 3.77
CA GLN A 81 7.59 17.35 3.66
C GLN A 81 8.10 17.58 2.23
N LEU A 82 9.41 17.85 2.09
CA LEU A 82 10.03 17.87 0.77
C LEU A 82 10.11 16.42 0.26
N SER A 83 9.64 16.16 -0.96
CA SER A 83 9.67 14.82 -1.54
C SER A 83 11.11 14.29 -1.68
N LYS A 84 11.25 12.95 -1.55
CA LYS A 84 12.49 12.21 -1.80
C LYS A 84 12.82 12.13 -3.31
N PHE A 85 11.81 12.30 -4.17
CA PHE A 85 11.90 12.17 -5.61
C PHE A 85 11.58 13.49 -6.34
N LEU A 86 11.94 13.56 -7.62
CA LEU A 86 11.48 14.62 -8.51
C LEU A 86 10.15 14.22 -9.14
N ILE A 87 9.30 15.20 -9.45
CA ILE A 87 7.94 14.96 -9.99
C ILE A 87 7.94 14.16 -11.31
N ASN A 88 9.05 14.16 -12.05
CA ASN A 88 9.18 13.43 -13.31
C ASN A 88 9.71 11.98 -13.16
N ARG A 89 9.97 11.52 -11.94
CA ARG A 89 10.43 10.16 -11.67
C ARG A 89 9.25 9.21 -11.54
N THR A 90 9.37 8.01 -12.08
CA THR A 90 8.35 6.96 -11.92
C THR A 90 8.19 6.48 -10.48
N GLN A 91 9.23 6.66 -9.65
CA GLN A 91 9.20 6.38 -8.20
C GLN A 91 8.46 7.44 -7.37
N SER A 92 8.17 8.63 -7.93
CA SER A 92 7.38 9.65 -7.22
C SER A 92 5.97 9.14 -6.91
N ALA A 93 5.30 9.66 -5.86
CA ALA A 93 3.90 9.33 -5.57
C ALA A 93 2.99 9.50 -6.80
N LEU A 94 3.21 10.58 -7.57
CA LEU A 94 2.51 10.83 -8.84
C LEU A 94 2.81 9.76 -9.88
N GLY A 95 4.09 9.42 -10.07
CA GLY A 95 4.54 8.40 -11.02
C GLY A 95 3.95 7.03 -10.70
N GLN A 96 4.03 6.59 -9.44
CA GLN A 96 3.51 5.31 -8.97
C GLN A 96 1.98 5.23 -9.10
N THR A 97 1.28 6.33 -8.82
CA THR A 97 -0.18 6.42 -8.97
C THR A 97 -0.60 6.33 -10.43
N LEU A 98 0.00 7.14 -11.32
CA LEU A 98 -0.33 7.14 -12.75
C LEU A 98 0.08 5.85 -13.46
N ASN A 99 1.15 5.18 -13.01
CA ASN A 99 1.61 3.93 -13.60
C ASN A 99 0.53 2.84 -13.55
N GLN A 100 -0.22 2.74 -12.43
CA GLN A 100 -1.36 1.81 -12.32
C GLN A 100 -2.40 2.08 -13.42
N LEU A 101 -2.76 3.35 -13.63
CA LEU A 101 -3.73 3.74 -14.65
C LEU A 101 -3.24 3.42 -16.07
N TYR A 102 -1.98 3.70 -16.38
CA TYR A 102 -1.44 3.43 -17.71
C TYR A 102 -1.30 1.94 -18.00
N GLU A 103 -0.92 1.11 -17.02
CA GLU A 103 -0.87 -0.34 -17.20
C GLU A 103 -2.27 -0.94 -17.35
N ALA A 104 -3.25 -0.46 -16.59
CA ALA A 104 -4.66 -0.86 -16.77
C ALA A 104 -5.19 -0.49 -18.17
N TYR A 105 -4.79 0.68 -18.69
CA TYR A 105 -5.16 1.07 -20.06
C TYR A 105 -4.50 0.15 -21.12
N LYS A 106 -3.19 -0.13 -20.98
CA LYS A 106 -2.47 -1.02 -21.90
C LYS A 106 -3.03 -2.45 -21.90
N SER A 107 -3.38 -2.98 -20.72
CA SER A 107 -3.95 -4.33 -20.61
C SER A 107 -5.31 -4.40 -21.30
N LYS A 108 -6.17 -3.39 -21.10
CA LYS A 108 -7.46 -3.29 -21.78
C LYS A 108 -7.32 -3.18 -23.29
N ALA A 109 -6.40 -2.35 -23.79
CA ALA A 109 -6.16 -2.21 -25.22
C ALA A 109 -5.68 -3.53 -25.86
N ARG A 110 -4.78 -4.26 -25.18
CA ARG A 110 -4.31 -5.58 -25.63
C ARG A 110 -5.44 -6.61 -25.64
N HIS A 111 -6.31 -6.61 -24.63
CA HIS A 111 -7.45 -7.52 -24.59
C HIS A 111 -8.41 -7.26 -25.76
N ILE A 112 -8.66 -6.00 -26.10
CA ILE A 112 -9.48 -5.63 -27.28
C ILE A 112 -8.81 -6.12 -28.57
N SER A 113 -7.50 -5.96 -28.73
CA SER A 113 -6.82 -6.35 -29.98
C SER A 113 -6.69 -7.86 -30.17
N LEU A 114 -6.79 -8.66 -29.11
CA LEU A 114 -6.75 -10.13 -29.17
C LEU A 114 -8.14 -10.77 -29.33
N SER A 115 -9.20 -9.97 -29.21
CA SER A 115 -10.59 -10.40 -29.43
C SER A 115 -11.10 -10.18 -30.87
N PHE A 116 -10.22 -9.73 -31.77
CA PHE A 116 -10.42 -9.62 -33.23
C PHE A 116 -9.35 -10.46 -33.94
#